data_AF-L5MGD2-F1
#
_entry.id   AF-L5MGD2-F1
#
_cell.length_a   1.000
_cell.length_b   1.000
_cell.length_c   1.000
_cell.angle_alpha   90.00
_cell.angle_beta   90.00
_cell.angle_gamma   90.00
#
_symmetry.space_group_name_H-M   'P 1'
#
loop_
_entity.id
_entity.type
_entity.pdbx_description
1 polymer ?
#
loop_
_entity_poly.entity_id
_entity_poly.type
_entity_poly.pdbx_seq_one_letter_code
_entity_poly.pdbx_strand_id
1 'polypeptide(L)'
;DKYTCVFTYASQGGTNEKWQMSLGTSEDHQHFTCTIWRPQGKSYLYFTQFKAEVRGAEIEYGMAYSKAAFERESDVPLKNEEFEVTKTAVSHRPGAFKAELSKLVIVAKASRSEL
;
A
#
# COMPACT_ATOMS: atom_id res chain seq x y z
N ASP A 1 5.83 2.65 19.77
CA ASP A 1 6.17 2.42 18.35
C ASP A 1 6.27 3.74 17.60
N LYS A 2 7.44 4.05 17.01
CA LYS A 2 7.73 5.36 16.38
C LYS A 2 6.97 5.58 15.07
N TYR A 3 6.78 4.51 14.30
CA TYR A 3 6.04 4.50 13.05
C TYR A 3 5.01 3.38 13.08
N THR A 4 3.87 3.61 12.45
CA THR A 4 2.82 2.59 12.32
C THR A 4 2.30 2.61 10.90
N CYS A 5 2.11 1.44 10.30
CA CYS A 5 1.37 1.26 9.05
C CYS A 5 0.18 0.35 9.30
N VAL A 6 -1.02 0.81 9.00
CA VAL A 6 -2.26 0.07 9.16
C VAL A 6 -2.87 -0.16 7.78
N PHE A 7 -3.10 -1.42 7.42
CA PHE A 7 -3.78 -1.77 6.17
C PHE A 7 -5.16 -2.33 6.46
N THR A 8 -6.18 -1.60 6.05
CA THR A 8 -7.59 -1.98 6.17
C THR A 8 -8.17 -2.22 4.79
N TYR A 9 -8.85 -3.34 4.58
CA TYR A 9 -9.49 -3.67 3.32
C TYR A 9 -10.79 -4.43 3.56
N ALA A 10 -11.64 -4.44 2.54
CA ALA A 10 -12.69 -5.45 2.43
C ALA A 10 -12.66 -6.05 1.03
N SER A 11 -12.85 -7.36 0.98
CA SER A 11 -12.85 -8.12 -0.25
C SER A 11 -13.93 -9.20 -0.23
N GLN A 12 -14.28 -9.66 -1.42
CA GLN A 12 -15.10 -10.83 -1.64
C GLN A 12 -14.25 -11.91 -2.29
N GLY A 13 -14.39 -13.14 -1.84
CA GLY A 13 -13.63 -14.27 -2.38
C GLY A 13 -13.87 -15.53 -1.56
N GLY A 14 -13.73 -16.69 -2.20
CA GLY A 14 -13.87 -18.00 -1.55
C GLY A 14 -12.56 -18.58 -1.05
N THR A 15 -11.43 -17.88 -1.22
CA THR A 15 -10.09 -18.39 -0.91
C THR A 15 -9.36 -17.47 0.07
N ASN A 16 -8.61 -18.08 0.99
CA ASN A 16 -7.69 -17.33 1.84
C ASN A 16 -6.38 -17.09 1.10
N GLU A 17 -5.86 -15.88 1.22
CA GLU A 17 -4.62 -15.48 0.56
C GLU A 17 -3.57 -15.04 1.58
N LYS A 18 -2.36 -15.61 1.50
CA LYS A 18 -1.19 -15.13 2.24
C LYS A 18 -0.61 -13.87 1.58
N TRP A 19 -0.46 -12.82 2.37
CA TRP A 19 0.18 -11.58 1.99
C TRP A 19 1.46 -11.36 2.80
N GLN A 20 2.37 -10.54 2.29
CA GLN A 20 3.55 -10.08 3.03
C GLN A 20 3.45 -8.58 3.25
N MET A 21 3.93 -8.15 4.42
CA MET A 21 4.08 -6.75 4.79
C MET A 21 5.48 -6.57 5.36
N SER A 22 6.17 -5.53 4.90
CA SER A 22 7.50 -5.15 5.39
C SER A 22 7.51 -3.68 5.75
N LEU A 23 8.13 -3.39 6.90
CA LEU A 23 8.36 -2.04 7.39
C LEU A 23 9.88 -1.79 7.39
N GLY A 24 10.30 -0.72 6.75
CA GLY A 24 11.69 -0.29 6.70
C GLY A 24 11.83 1.13 7.23
N THR A 25 12.99 1.44 7.81
CA THR A 25 13.38 2.81 8.13
C THR A 25 14.76 3.08 7.55
N SER A 26 15.01 4.28 7.06
CA SER A 26 16.35 4.71 6.67
C SER A 26 17.30 4.78 7.87
N GLU A 27 18.61 4.74 7.62
CA GLU A 27 19.65 4.82 8.66
C GLU A 27 19.58 6.12 9.47
N ASP A 28 19.24 7.24 8.82
CA ASP A 28 19.02 8.55 9.45
C ASP A 28 17.66 8.66 10.18
N HIS A 29 16.86 7.59 10.13
CA HIS A 29 15.49 7.51 10.61
C HIS A 29 14.53 8.60 10.09
N GLN A 30 14.89 9.29 9.00
CA GLN A 30 14.06 10.32 8.38
C GLN A 30 12.99 9.75 7.46
N HIS A 31 13.19 8.56 6.91
CA HIS A 31 12.26 7.91 6.00
C HIS A 31 11.78 6.59 6.58
N PHE A 32 10.50 6.34 6.34
CA PHE A 32 9.78 5.13 6.70
C PHE A 32 9.12 4.57 5.45
N THR A 33 9.29 3.28 5.21
CA THR A 33 8.71 2.58 4.07
C THR A 33 7.78 1.49 4.57
N CYS A 34 6.56 1.46 4.04
CA CYS A 34 5.60 0.39 4.24
C CYS A 34 5.28 -0.25 2.89
N THR A 35 5.60 -1.54 2.75
CA THR A 35 5.35 -2.30 1.52
C THR A 35 4.49 -3.50 1.85
N ILE A 36 3.37 -3.64 1.14
CA ILE A 36 2.41 -4.75 1.29
C ILE A 36 2.27 -5.39 -0.09
N TRP A 37 2.43 -6.70 -0.21
CA TRP A 37 2.37 -7.35 -1.52
C TRP A 37 1.95 -8.80 -1.48
N ARG A 38 1.48 -9.27 -2.63
CA ARG A 38 1.19 -10.67 -2.92
C ARG A 38 2.47 -11.36 -3.41
N PRO A 39 3.00 -12.36 -2.69
CA PRO A 39 4.25 -13.03 -3.09
C PRO A 39 4.16 -13.79 -4.43
N GLN A 40 2.96 -14.18 -4.85
CA GLN A 40 2.69 -14.86 -6.12
C GLN A 40 2.30 -13.89 -7.25
N GLY A 41 2.55 -12.60 -7.07
CA GLY A 41 2.30 -11.58 -8.10
C GLY A 41 0.85 -11.10 -8.19
N LYS A 42 -0.13 -12.02 -8.32
CA LYS A 42 -1.55 -11.66 -8.52
C LYS A 42 -2.43 -12.13 -7.37
N SER A 43 -3.31 -11.24 -6.89
CA SER A 43 -4.43 -11.59 -6.01
C SER A 43 -5.66 -11.96 -6.84
N TYR A 44 -6.42 -12.96 -6.36
CA TYR A 44 -7.70 -13.38 -6.92
C TYR A 44 -8.90 -12.90 -6.08
N LEU A 45 -8.64 -12.20 -4.98
CA LEU A 45 -9.68 -11.55 -4.20
C LEU A 45 -10.26 -10.37 -4.98
N TYR A 46 -11.57 -10.19 -4.88
CA TYR A 46 -12.25 -9.01 -5.42
C TYR A 46 -12.31 -7.93 -4.34
N PHE A 47 -11.46 -6.90 -4.45
CA PHE A 47 -11.39 -5.83 -3.44
C PHE A 47 -12.50 -4.80 -3.66
N THR A 48 -13.38 -4.60 -2.68
CA THR A 48 -14.39 -3.53 -2.75
C THR A 48 -13.85 -2.22 -2.19
N GLN A 49 -12.93 -2.28 -1.23
CA GLN A 49 -12.29 -1.12 -0.61
C GLN A 49 -10.91 -1.48 -0.08
N PHE A 50 -9.99 -0.53 -0.16
CA PHE A 50 -8.72 -0.59 0.55
C PHE A 50 -8.30 0.80 1.06
N LYS A 51 -7.56 0.80 2.17
CA LYS A 51 -6.91 1.96 2.76
C LYS A 51 -5.66 1.53 3.53
N ALA A 52 -4.53 2.14 3.23
CA ALA A 52 -3.29 2.01 3.98
C ALA A 52 -2.96 3.34 4.65
N GLU A 53 -2.84 3.36 5.97
CA GLU A 53 -2.62 4.57 6.78
C GLU A 53 -1.28 4.50 7.50
N VAL A 54 -0.55 5.61 7.53
CA VAL A 54 0.70 5.76 8.26
C VAL A 54 0.56 6.73 9.43
N ARG A 55 1.25 6.45 10.54
CA ARG A 55 1.37 7.33 11.70
C ARG A 55 2.83 7.57 12.05
N GLY A 56 3.15 8.76 12.55
CA GLY A 56 4.52 9.19 12.88
C GLY A 56 5.32 9.71 11.68
N ALA A 57 4.73 9.74 10.49
CA ALA A 57 5.34 10.20 9.25
C ALA A 57 4.27 10.77 8.29
N GLU A 58 4.68 11.66 7.39
CA GLU A 58 3.85 12.16 6.27
C GLU A 58 4.25 11.46 4.96
N ILE A 59 3.28 10.99 4.19
CA ILE A 59 3.49 10.31 2.91
C ILE A 59 4.07 11.29 1.89
N GLU A 60 5.24 10.94 1.34
CA GLU A 60 5.86 11.64 0.20
C GLU A 60 5.59 10.90 -1.11
N TYR A 61 5.44 9.57 -1.05
CA TYR A 61 5.14 8.74 -2.20
C TYR A 61 4.22 7.58 -1.81
N GLY A 62 3.17 7.37 -2.60
CA GLY A 62 2.24 6.25 -2.45
C GLY A 62 1.89 5.68 -3.82
N MET A 63 2.03 4.37 -3.99
CA MET A 63 1.71 3.69 -5.24
C MET A 63 1.03 2.35 -5.00
N ALA A 64 0.06 2.04 -5.85
CA ALA A 64 -0.69 0.80 -5.84
C ALA A 64 -0.55 0.08 -7.18
N TYR A 65 -0.63 -1.26 -7.15
CA TYR A 65 -0.43 -2.11 -8.33
C TYR A 65 -1.52 -3.17 -8.40
N SER A 66 -2.10 -3.39 -9.59
CA SER A 66 -3.03 -4.48 -9.84
C SER A 66 -2.32 -5.83 -9.90
N LYS A 67 -1.04 -5.83 -10.29
CA LYS A 67 -0.17 -7.01 -10.33
C LYS A 67 1.21 -6.65 -9.77
N ALA A 68 1.70 -7.46 -8.84
CA ALA A 68 3.05 -7.36 -8.32
C ALA A 68 4.01 -8.16 -9.20
N ALA A 69 5.26 -7.71 -9.28
CA ALA A 69 6.32 -8.41 -9.98
C ALA A 69 6.52 -9.82 -9.40
N PHE A 70 6.60 -10.81 -10.27
CA PHE A 70 6.81 -12.22 -9.92
C PHE A 70 7.52 -12.94 -11.07
N GLU A 71 8.58 -13.71 -10.77
CA GLU A 71 9.45 -14.35 -11.75
C GLU A 71 9.97 -13.37 -12.83
N ARG A 72 9.47 -13.47 -14.06
CA ARG A 72 9.86 -12.62 -15.21
C ARG A 72 8.88 -11.48 -15.46
N GLU A 73 7.80 -11.42 -14.71
CA GLU A 73 6.75 -10.43 -14.90
C GLU A 73 7.03 -9.17 -14.06
N SER A 74 6.76 -8.01 -14.65
CA SER A 74 6.91 -6.71 -13.99
C SER A 74 5.67 -6.34 -13.19
N ASP A 75 5.84 -5.37 -12.28
CA ASP A 75 4.72 -4.68 -11.65
C ASP A 75 3.80 -4.04 -12.71
N VAL A 76 2.48 -4.09 -12.48
CA VAL A 76 1.48 -3.35 -13.28
C VAL A 76 0.84 -2.31 -12.37
N PRO A 77 1.16 -1.01 -12.56
CA PRO A 77 0.64 0.06 -11.72
C PRO A 77 -0.87 0.23 -11.91
N LEU A 78 -1.58 0.57 -10.83
CA LEU A 78 -2.91 1.15 -10.92
C LEU A 78 -2.80 2.54 -11.56
N LYS A 79 -3.86 2.95 -12.25
CA LYS A 79 -3.91 4.32 -12.76
C LYS A 79 -4.18 5.30 -11.63
N ASN A 80 -3.70 6.53 -11.79
CA ASN A 80 -3.83 7.58 -10.77
C ASN A 80 -5.30 7.91 -10.44
N GLU A 81 -6.24 7.68 -11.37
CA GLU A 81 -7.66 7.86 -11.12
C GLU A 81 -8.31 6.73 -10.30
N GLU A 82 -7.64 5.61 -10.07
CA GLU A 82 -8.17 4.46 -9.33
C GLU A 82 -7.95 4.56 -7.82
N PHE A 83 -7.07 5.45 -7.38
CA PHE A 83 -6.72 5.62 -5.98
C PHE A 83 -6.41 7.09 -5.66
N GLU A 84 -6.29 7.39 -4.39
CA GLU A 84 -5.91 8.69 -3.88
C GLU A 84 -4.77 8.54 -2.88
N VAL A 85 -3.91 9.54 -2.84
CA VAL A 85 -2.83 9.67 -1.86
C VAL A 85 -3.07 10.97 -1.11
N THR A 86 -3.17 10.84 0.20
CA THR A 86 -3.24 11.97 1.14
C THR A 86 -1.94 12.02 1.94
N LYS A 87 -1.79 13.01 2.82
CA LYS A 87 -0.61 13.13 3.69
C LYS A 87 -0.38 11.91 4.59
N THR A 88 -1.41 11.12 4.88
CA THR A 88 -1.32 10.02 5.86
C THR A 88 -1.94 8.71 5.37
N ALA A 89 -2.57 8.68 4.20
CA ALA A 89 -3.22 7.49 3.69
C ALA A 89 -3.16 7.33 2.17
N VAL A 90 -3.10 6.09 1.71
CA VAL A 90 -3.35 5.67 0.33
C VAL A 90 -4.65 4.84 0.30
N SER A 91 -5.67 5.29 -0.42
CA SER A 91 -7.00 4.66 -0.48
C SER A 91 -7.50 4.50 -1.91
N HIS A 92 -8.39 3.53 -2.13
CA HIS A 92 -9.12 3.41 -3.39
C HIS A 92 -10.02 4.64 -3.66
N ARG A 93 -10.27 4.94 -4.94
CA ARG A 93 -11.33 5.87 -5.34
C ARG A 93 -12.62 5.10 -5.68
N PRO A 94 -13.74 5.36 -4.99
CA PRO A 94 -15.02 4.73 -5.29
C PRO A 94 -15.43 4.95 -6.75
N GLY A 95 -15.90 3.89 -7.41
CA GLY A 95 -16.36 3.94 -8.80
C GLY A 95 -15.27 3.90 -9.88
N ALA A 96 -14.00 4.14 -9.53
CA ALA A 96 -12.89 4.08 -10.47
C ALA A 96 -11.99 2.85 -10.27
N PHE A 97 -11.80 2.43 -9.02
CA PHE A 97 -10.99 1.27 -8.68
C PHE A 97 -11.56 -0.03 -9.24
N LYS A 98 -10.75 -0.78 -10.01
CA LYS A 98 -11.18 -2.00 -10.71
C LYS A 98 -11.17 -3.28 -9.87
N ALA A 99 -11.17 -3.15 -8.55
CA ALA A 99 -11.16 -4.26 -7.59
C ALA A 99 -9.90 -5.17 -7.62
N GLU A 100 -8.86 -4.78 -8.36
CA GLU A 100 -7.60 -5.51 -8.47
C GLU A 100 -6.50 -4.84 -7.64
N LEU A 101 -6.01 -5.51 -6.60
CA LEU A 101 -4.87 -5.05 -5.79
C LEU A 101 -3.91 -6.21 -5.54
N SER A 102 -2.63 -5.98 -5.76
CA SER A 102 -1.57 -6.97 -5.52
C SER A 102 -0.34 -6.41 -4.79
N LYS A 103 -0.14 -5.08 -4.80
CA LYS A 103 0.96 -4.44 -4.07
C LYS A 103 0.64 -2.98 -3.74
N LEU A 104 1.11 -2.54 -2.57
CA LEU A 104 1.15 -1.15 -2.12
C LEU A 104 2.57 -0.83 -1.67
N VAL A 105 3.05 0.34 -2.08
CA VAL A 105 4.33 0.91 -1.63
C VAL A 105 4.05 2.31 -1.10
N ILE A 106 4.44 2.55 0.15
CA ILE A 106 4.35 3.86 0.80
C ILE A 106 5.73 4.24 1.27
N VAL A 107 6.21 5.42 0.87
CA VAL A 107 7.37 6.08 1.44
C VAL A 107 6.88 7.34 2.14
N ALA A 108 7.17 7.44 3.42
CA ALA A 108 6.77 8.54 4.27
C ALA A 108 7.99 9.12 4.98
N LYS A 109 8.01 10.42 5.18
CA LYS A 109 9.04 11.13 5.90
C LYS A 109 8.60 11.41 7.33
N ALA A 110 9.50 11.20 8.28
CA ALA A 110 9.29 11.45 9.69
C ALA A 110 8.73 12.86 9.90
N SER A 111 7.56 12.97 10.53
CA SER A 111 7.00 14.27 10.87
C SER A 111 7.81 14.84 12.03
N ARG A 112 8.50 15.97 11.83
CA ARG A 112 9.19 16.66 12.92
C ARG A 112 8.13 17.30 13.82
N SER A 113 7.83 16.65 14.94
CA SER A 113 7.11 17.29 16.03
C SER A 113 8.11 18.19 16.76
N GLU A 114 8.21 19.46 16.36
CA GLU A 114 8.79 20.46 17.25
C GLU A 114 7.75 20.73 18.34
N LEU A 115 7.96 20.11 19.50
CA LEU A 115 7.26 20.38 20.75
C LEU A 115 8.17 21.24 21.62
#